data_AF-A0A7C1BG60-F1
#
_entry.id   AF-A0A7C1BG60-F1
#
_cell.length_a   1.000
_cell.length_b   1.000
_cell.length_c   1.000
_cell.angle_alpha   90.00
_cell.angle_beta   90.00
_cell.angle_gamma   90.00
#
_symmetry.space_group_name_H-M   'P 1'
#
loop_
_entity.id
_entity.type
_entity.pdbx_description
1 polymer ?
#
loop_
_entity_poly.entity_id
_entity_poly.type
_entity_poly.pdbx_seq_one_letter_code
_entity_poly.pdbx_strand_id
1 'polypeptide(L)' 'SYRSGFAIVNGKGELIAVSDYTLFPSNLNEEYGDRALVIFGDGLLLVEDEIVWIGGVGDYSIGIFIANLKDILQNMRNV' A
#
# COMPACT_ATOMS: atom_id res chain seq x y z
N SER A 1 -6.67 5.64 12.03
CA SER A 1 -5.83 4.55 11.49
C SER A 1 -5.24 5.01 10.17
N TYR A 2 -4.00 4.67 9.90
CA TYR A 2 -3.36 4.92 8.61
C TYR A 2 -3.52 3.69 7.74
N ARG A 3 -3.90 3.91 6.49
CA ARG A 3 -4.21 2.88 5.50
C ARG A 3 -3.68 3.33 4.16
N SER A 4 -3.28 2.38 3.33
CA SER A 4 -2.70 2.65 2.03
C SER A 4 -3.48 1.96 0.93
N GLY A 5 -3.51 2.60 -0.23
CA GLY A 5 -4.06 2.09 -1.48
C GLY A 5 -3.18 2.56 -2.63
N PHE A 6 -3.60 2.24 -3.85
CA PHE A 6 -2.87 2.56 -5.05
C PHE A 6 -3.56 3.66 -5.85
N ALA A 7 -2.76 4.45 -6.55
CA ALA A 7 -3.20 5.44 -7.52
C ALA A 7 -2.36 5.29 -8.80
N ILE A 8 -3.01 5.37 -9.96
CA ILE A 8 -2.33 5.48 -11.25
C ILE A 8 -2.37 6.95 -11.64
N VAL A 9 -1.20 7.51 -11.89
CA VAL A 9 -1.03 8.87 -12.40
C VAL A 9 -0.35 8.82 -13.76
N ASN A 10 -0.72 9.72 -14.66
CA ASN A 10 -0.02 9.82 -15.95
C ASN A 10 1.27 10.65 -15.83
N GLY A 11 2.02 10.75 -16.93
CA GLY A 11 3.27 11.52 -16.99
C GLY A 11 3.14 13.03 -16.76
N LYS A 12 1.91 13.57 -16.66
CA LYS A 12 1.62 14.96 -16.29
C LYS A 12 1.22 15.13 -14.82
N GLY A 13 1.12 14.03 -14.07
CA GLY A 13 0.63 14.02 -12.70
C GLY A 13 -0.90 14.02 -12.58
N GLU A 14 -1.63 13.75 -13.67
CA GLU A 14 -3.10 13.64 -13.62
C GLU A 14 -3.49 12.26 -13.09
N LEU A 15 -4.45 12.22 -12.16
CA LEU A 15 -4.98 11.00 -11.58
C LEU A 15 -5.88 10.27 -12.58
N ILE A 16 -5.55 9.02 -12.90
CA ILE A 16 -6.31 8.18 -13.84
C ILE A 16 -7.24 7.22 -13.10
N ALA A 17 -6.73 6.57 -12.06
CA ALA A 17 -7.45 5.52 -11.35
C ALA A 17 -6.98 5.39 -9.89
N VAL A 18 -7.85 4.88 -9.02
CA VAL A 18 -7.59 4.60 -7.60
C VAL A 18 -8.11 3.23 -7.19
N SER A 19 -7.48 2.60 -6.20
CA SER A 19 -8.03 1.43 -5.50
C SER A 19 -8.81 1.87 -4.25
N ASP A 20 -9.58 0.95 -3.67
CA ASP A 20 -9.89 1.03 -2.24
C ASP A 20 -8.63 0.86 -1.39
N TYR A 21 -8.70 1.15 -0.09
CA TYR A 21 -7.61 0.84 0.84
C TYR A 21 -7.30 -0.65 0.82
N THR A 22 -6.12 -1.00 0.32
CA THR A 22 -5.66 -2.38 0.12
C THR A 22 -4.82 -2.86 1.30
N LEU A 23 -4.08 -1.94 1.92
CA LEU A 23 -3.26 -2.19 3.09
C LEU A 23 -3.84 -1.44 4.28
N PHE A 24 -4.30 -2.19 5.28
CA PHE A 24 -4.82 -1.66 6.53
C PHE A 24 -4.48 -2.62 7.68
N PRO A 25 -4.28 -2.10 8.90
CA PRO A 25 -4.04 -2.94 10.07
C PRO A 25 -5.16 -3.94 10.25
N SER A 26 -4.82 -5.22 10.30
CA SER A 26 -5.78 -6.33 10.32
C SER A 26 -5.50 -7.38 11.40
N ASN A 27 -4.29 -7.38 11.96
CA ASN A 27 -3.81 -8.35 12.93
C ASN A 27 -3.12 -7.67 14.11
N LEU A 28 -2.96 -8.39 15.22
CA LEU A 28 -2.38 -7.84 16.46
C LEU A 28 -1.03 -7.12 16.25
N ASN A 29 -0.15 -7.67 15.41
CA ASN A 29 1.16 -7.12 15.10
C ASN A 29 1.10 -5.85 14.22
N GLU A 30 -0.03 -5.56 13.57
CA GLU A 30 -0.24 -4.34 12.80
C GLU A 30 -1.06 -3.31 13.59
N GLU A 31 -1.92 -3.80 14.47
CA GLU A 31 -2.80 -2.97 15.28
C GLU A 31 -2.10 -2.36 16.49
N TYR A 32 -1.07 -3.04 17.02
CA TYR A 32 -0.32 -2.62 18.21
C TYR A 32 1.13 -2.27 17.86
N GLY A 33 1.61 -1.17 18.46
CA GLY A 33 2.94 -0.61 18.30
C GLY A 33 3.02 0.71 19.07
N ASP A 34 4.13 1.45 18.91
CA ASP A 34 4.30 2.78 19.47
C ASP A 34 3.17 3.72 19.03
N ARG A 35 2.65 3.49 17.81
CA ARG A 35 1.43 4.11 17.30
C ARG A 35 0.45 3.09 16.76
N ALA A 36 -0.60 2.80 17.52
CA ALA A 36 -1.61 1.83 17.15
C ALA A 36 -2.31 2.14 15.80
N LEU A 37 -2.64 1.07 15.07
CA LEU A 37 -3.40 1.09 13.81
C LEU A 37 -2.74 1.93 12.68
N VAL A 38 -1.43 1.77 12.50
CA VAL A 38 -0.67 2.47 11.45
C VAL A 38 -0.04 1.49 10.46
N ILE A 39 -0.39 1.66 9.18
CA ILE A 39 0.41 1.20 8.05
C ILE A 39 0.75 2.43 7.19
N PHE A 40 2.04 2.72 7.03
CA PHE A 40 2.53 3.92 6.36
C PHE A 40 3.55 3.57 5.29
N GLY A 41 3.37 4.04 4.05
CA GLY A 41 4.18 3.64 2.90
C GLY A 41 5.36 4.53 2.64
N ASP A 42 6.54 3.93 2.52
CA ASP A 42 7.81 4.66 2.34
C ASP A 42 8.58 4.19 1.10
N GLY A 43 8.27 3.00 0.56
CA GLY A 43 8.94 2.44 -0.61
C GLY A 43 8.00 1.62 -1.48
N LEU A 44 8.19 1.72 -2.79
CA LEU A 44 7.47 0.95 -3.79
C LEU A 44 8.44 0.51 -4.89
N LEU A 45 8.54 -0.80 -5.10
CA LEU A 45 9.39 -1.40 -6.13
C LEU A 45 8.55 -2.29 -7.04
N LEU A 46 8.93 -2.32 -8.32
CA LEU A 46 8.46 -3.32 -9.28
C LEU A 46 9.60 -4.30 -9.54
N VAL A 47 9.41 -5.56 -9.17
CA VAL A 47 10.36 -6.65 -9.38
C VAL A 47 9.66 -7.70 -10.23
N GLU A 48 10.07 -7.82 -11.48
CA GLU A 48 9.36 -8.64 -12.48
C GLU A 48 7.88 -8.22 -12.57
N ASP A 49 6.95 -9.12 -12.27
CA ASP A 49 5.50 -8.87 -12.25
C ASP A 49 4.95 -8.64 -10.83
N GLU A 50 5.82 -8.44 -9.83
CA GLU A 50 5.45 -8.21 -8.44
C GLU A 50 5.71 -6.77 -8.00
N ILE A 51 4.74 -6.21 -7.29
CA ILE A 51 4.90 -4.97 -6.54
C ILE A 51 5.32 -5.31 -5.12
N VAL A 52 6.47 -4.77 -4.72
CA VAL A 52 6.98 -4.83 -3.35
C VAL A 52 6.77 -3.47 -2.70
N TRP A 53 5.89 -3.41 -1.71
CA TRP A 53 5.59 -2.23 -0.92
C TRP A 53 6.27 -2.34 0.44
N ILE A 54 7.04 -1.32 0.81
CA ILE A 54 7.80 -1.26 2.06
C ILE A 54 7.32 -0.09 2.88
N GLY A 55 7.04 -0.31 4.16
CA GLY A 55 6.50 0.75 4.99
C GLY A 55 6.47 0.45 6.48
N GLY A 56 6.29 1.51 7.28
CA GLY A 56 6.16 1.42 8.72
C GLY A 56 4.87 0.70 9.16
N VAL A 57 5.01 -0.17 10.16
CA VAL A 57 3.91 -0.82 10.86
C VAL A 57 3.94 -0.36 12.33
N GLY A 58 2.86 0.28 12.76
CA GLY A 58 2.64 0.72 14.14
C GLY A 58 3.69 1.68 14.71
N ASP A 59 4.42 2.41 13.86
CA ASP A 59 5.62 3.20 14.20
C ASP A 59 6.68 2.42 15.02
N TYR A 60 6.71 1.08 14.94
CA TYR A 60 7.64 0.23 15.72
C TYR A 60 8.49 -0.70 14.86
N SER A 61 8.04 -1.03 13.64
CA SER A 61 8.72 -1.96 12.75
C SER A 61 8.49 -1.59 11.28
N ILE A 62 9.19 -2.30 10.39
CA ILE A 62 9.06 -2.18 8.94
C ILE A 62 8.42 -3.46 8.41
N GLY A 63 7.35 -3.30 7.63
CA GLY A 63 6.69 -4.36 6.89
C GLY A 63 7.10 -4.39 5.42
N ILE A 64 7.15 -5.59 4.84
CA ILE A 64 7.31 -5.83 3.41
C ILE A 64 6.07 -6.57 2.93
N PHE A 65 5.35 -5.96 1.98
CA PHE A 65 4.10 -6.46 1.44
C PHE A 65 4.27 -6.68 -0.06
N ILE A 66 3.91 -7.86 -0.55
CA ILE A 66 4.14 -8.27 -1.94
C ILE A 66 2.80 -8.65 -2.56
N ALA A 67 2.53 -8.17 -3.77
CA ALA A 67 1.37 -8.55 -4.54
C ALA A 67 1.68 -8.54 -6.04
N ASN A 68 0.98 -9.37 -6.81
CA ASN A 68 1.12 -9.37 -8.26
C ASN A 68 0.57 -8.07 -8.86
N LEU A 69 1.29 -7.48 -9.80
CA LEU A 69 0.90 -6.23 -10.46
C LEU A 69 -0.46 -6.35 -11.15
N LYS A 70 -0.74 -7.48 -11.80
CA LYS A 70 -2.00 -7.72 -12.50
C LYS A 70 -3.19 -7.67 -11.53
N ASP A 71 -3.04 -8.28 -10.35
CA ASP A 71 -4.11 -8.31 -9.34
C ASP A 71 -4.38 -6.91 -8.80
N ILE A 72 -3.34 -6.11 -8.56
CA ILE A 72 -3.49 -4.70 -8.18
C ILE A 72 -4.27 -3.94 -9.25
N LEU A 73 -3.83 -4.02 -10.51
CA LEU A 73 -4.44 -3.30 -11.63
C LEU A 73 -5.91 -3.68 -11.88
N GLN A 74 -6.27 -4.94 -11.65
CA GLN A 74 -7.66 -5.41 -11.77
C GLN A 74 -8.60 -4.82 -10.71
N ASN A 75 -8.07 -4.37 -9.57
CA ASN A 75 -8.83 -3.78 -8.48
C ASN A 75 -8.86 -2.25 -8.52
N MET A 76 -8.36 -1.63 -9.59
CA MET A 76 -8.38 -0.19 -9.79
C MET A 76 -9.72 0.26 -10.39
N ARG A 77 -10.19 1.44 -10.00
CA ARG A 77 -11.35 2.12 -10.58
C ARG A 77 -10.93 3.46 -11.17
N ASN A 78 -11.38 3.75 -12.39
CA ASN A 78 -11.14 5.04 -13.01
C ASN A 78 -11.77 6.18 -12.20
N VAL A 79 -11.12 7.33 -12.23
CA VAL A 79 -11.60 8.58 -11.61
C VAL A 79 -12.40 9.40 -12.61
#